data_AF-A0A840SDN0-F1
#
_entry.id   AF-A0A840SDN0-F1
#
_cell.length_a   1.000
_cell.length_b   1.000
_cell.length_c   1.000
_cell.angle_alpha   90.00
_cell.angle_beta   90.00
_cell.angle_gamma   90.00
#
_symmetry.space_group_name_H-M   'P 1'
#
loop_
_entity.id
_entity.type
_entity.pdbx_description
1 polymer ?
#
loop_
_entity_poly.entity_id
_entity_poly.type
_entity_poly.pdbx_seq_one_letter_code
_entity_poly.pdbx_strand_id
1 'polypeptide(L)'
;MLKEQAARRLEMCRDRFAPGPCPGATPSPLNPDPNAFGLHKWNNRWFKVPREYFATYGMTLYWPSKNPGAKGPAKPLETDWTVEVHIRSYDIPPEPRGFRRIEAAERDGRITRRAMVRPDLERIEYFDLHPFTGERAKTTSVSYVATDRRNPEGLPPVINCNQSPDPKQAGGGAGFFWRDGIYVSLLIREGHICEDWPELFDELNRILNLIQKV
;
A
#
# COMPACT_ATOMS: atom_id res chain seq x y z
N MET A 1 17.24 -24.04 -1.55
CA MET A 1 17.03 -23.46 -2.89
C MET A 1 15.82 -24.01 -3.67
N LEU A 2 15.80 -25.24 -4.19
CA LEU A 2 14.67 -25.73 -5.02
C LEU A 2 13.31 -25.80 -4.29
N LYS A 3 13.30 -26.23 -3.02
CA LYS A 3 12.08 -26.28 -2.20
C LYS A 3 11.52 -24.90 -1.84
N GLU A 4 12.39 -23.93 -1.55
CA GLU A 4 12.00 -22.55 -1.24
C GLU A 4 11.43 -21.83 -2.47
N GLN A 5 12.04 -22.03 -3.64
CA GLN A 5 11.51 -21.51 -4.90
C GLN A 5 10.14 -22.11 -5.24
N ALA A 6 9.94 -23.41 -4.98
CA ALA A 6 8.64 -24.07 -5.17
C ALA A 6 7.58 -23.52 -4.20
N ALA A 7 7.91 -23.35 -2.92
CA ALA A 7 7.02 -22.77 -1.92
C ALA A 7 6.62 -21.33 -2.26
N ARG A 8 7.59 -20.49 -2.68
CA ARG A 8 7.34 -19.11 -3.10
C ARG A 8 6.44 -19.03 -4.34
N ARG A 9 6.67 -19.91 -5.33
CA ARG A 9 5.78 -20.02 -6.50
C ARG A 9 4.36 -20.39 -6.10
N LEU A 10 4.19 -21.31 -5.14
CA LEU A 10 2.88 -21.71 -4.62
C LEU A 10 2.19 -20.54 -3.89
N GLU A 11 2.94 -19.70 -3.17
CA GLU A 11 2.38 -18.52 -2.52
C GLU A 11 1.87 -17.50 -3.54
N MET A 12 2.64 -17.20 -4.59
CA MET A 12 2.23 -16.31 -5.69
C MET A 12 0.98 -16.82 -6.44
N CYS A 13 0.74 -18.13 -6.43
CA CYS A 13 -0.46 -18.71 -7.04
C CYS A 13 -1.77 -18.27 -6.37
N ARG A 14 -1.72 -17.77 -5.13
CA ARG A 14 -2.88 -17.21 -4.41
C ARG A 14 -3.53 -16.04 -5.12
N ASP A 15 -2.76 -15.33 -5.94
CA ASP A 15 -3.22 -14.13 -6.65
C ASP A 15 -3.28 -14.32 -8.18
N ARG A 16 -2.80 -15.45 -8.72
CA ARG A 16 -2.77 -15.69 -10.18
C ARG A 16 -4.14 -16.03 -10.78
N PHE A 17 -4.44 -15.43 -11.93
CA PHE A 17 -5.67 -15.62 -12.69
C PHE A 17 -5.78 -17.00 -13.39
N ALA A 18 -4.67 -17.57 -13.86
CA ALA A 18 -4.69 -18.72 -14.78
C ALA A 18 -4.43 -20.07 -14.08
N PRO A 19 -4.97 -21.18 -14.63
CA PRO A 19 -4.59 -22.55 -14.28
C PRO A 19 -3.22 -22.89 -14.90
N GLY A 20 -2.18 -22.16 -14.51
CA GLY A 20 -0.81 -22.67 -14.60
C GLY A 20 -0.59 -23.76 -13.55
N PRO A 21 0.65 -24.18 -13.23
CA PRO A 21 0.90 -25.21 -12.21
C PRO A 21 0.73 -24.60 -10.80
N CYS A 22 -0.45 -24.07 -10.55
CA CYS A 22 -0.93 -23.51 -9.31
C CYS A 22 -1.98 -24.49 -8.79
N PRO A 23 -1.57 -25.55 -8.07
CA PRO A 23 -2.51 -26.48 -7.48
C PRO A 23 -3.49 -25.72 -6.57
N GLY A 24 -4.79 -25.97 -6.74
CA GLY A 24 -5.86 -25.28 -6.00
C GLY A 24 -6.32 -23.95 -6.61
N ALA A 25 -5.95 -23.63 -7.86
CA ALA A 25 -6.52 -22.47 -8.55
C ALA A 25 -8.04 -22.66 -8.75
N THR A 26 -8.84 -21.86 -8.03
CA THR A 26 -10.29 -21.80 -8.23
C THR A 26 -10.59 -21.22 -9.62
N PRO A 27 -11.49 -21.82 -10.42
CA PRO A 27 -11.89 -21.25 -11.70
C PRO A 27 -12.44 -19.84 -11.52
N SER A 28 -12.23 -18.97 -12.51
CA SER A 28 -12.81 -17.63 -12.52
C SER A 28 -14.34 -17.74 -12.53
N PRO A 29 -15.05 -17.01 -11.66
CA PRO A 29 -16.49 -16.88 -11.77
C PRO A 29 -16.87 -16.13 -13.05
N LEU A 30 -18.15 -16.22 -13.43
CA LEU A 30 -18.70 -15.40 -14.50
C LEU A 30 -18.63 -13.93 -14.11
N ASN A 31 -18.13 -13.08 -15.01
CA ASN A 31 -18.19 -11.63 -14.86
C ASN A 31 -19.38 -11.08 -15.67
N PRO A 32 -20.53 -10.78 -15.03
CA PRO A 32 -21.71 -10.32 -15.75
C PRO A 32 -21.57 -8.89 -16.31
N ASP A 33 -20.60 -8.11 -15.81
CA ASP A 33 -20.32 -6.75 -16.30
C ASP A 33 -18.80 -6.55 -16.49
N PRO A 34 -18.24 -7.11 -17.58
CA PRO A 34 -16.81 -7.04 -17.84
C PRO A 34 -16.33 -5.64 -18.24
N ASN A 35 -17.23 -4.70 -18.53
CA ASN A 35 -16.89 -3.33 -18.91
C ASN A 35 -16.77 -2.43 -17.69
N ALA A 36 -17.60 -2.63 -16.65
CA ALA A 36 -17.47 -1.89 -15.40
C ALA A 36 -16.41 -2.50 -14.47
N PHE A 37 -16.26 -3.83 -14.47
CA PHE A 37 -15.40 -4.51 -13.50
C PHE A 37 -14.37 -5.47 -14.13
N GLY A 38 -13.17 -5.46 -13.60
CA GLY A 38 -12.16 -6.51 -13.77
C GLY A 38 -12.31 -7.58 -12.68
N LEU A 39 -11.96 -8.83 -12.99
CA LEU A 39 -11.89 -9.90 -11.98
C LEU A 39 -10.45 -10.08 -11.51
N HIS A 40 -10.26 -9.99 -10.20
CA HIS A 40 -8.97 -10.19 -9.55
C HIS A 40 -9.07 -11.30 -8.51
N LYS A 41 -8.01 -12.10 -8.43
CA LYS A 41 -7.87 -13.10 -7.37
C LYS A 41 -6.87 -12.58 -6.36
N TRP A 42 -7.25 -12.56 -5.09
CA TRP A 42 -6.35 -12.31 -3.97
C TRP A 42 -6.61 -13.32 -2.87
N ASN A 43 -5.56 -13.94 -2.35
CA ASN A 43 -5.65 -14.89 -1.25
C ASN A 43 -6.66 -16.02 -1.54
N ASN A 44 -6.62 -16.57 -2.77
CA ASN A 44 -7.56 -17.58 -3.28
C ASN A 44 -9.05 -17.17 -3.27
N ARG A 45 -9.35 -15.87 -3.27
CA ARG A 45 -10.71 -15.33 -3.34
C ARG A 45 -10.84 -14.43 -4.54
N TRP A 46 -12.00 -14.45 -5.18
CA TRP A 46 -12.31 -13.62 -6.35
C TRP A 46 -12.97 -12.31 -5.94
N PHE A 47 -12.59 -11.25 -6.63
CA PHE A 47 -13.07 -9.90 -6.40
C PHE A 47 -13.38 -9.20 -7.72
N LYS A 48 -14.44 -8.41 -7.72
CA LYS A 48 -14.74 -7.42 -8.76
C LYS A 48 -14.06 -6.11 -8.39
N VAL A 49 -13.23 -5.61 -9.29
CA VAL A 49 -12.47 -4.36 -9.12
C VAL A 49 -12.95 -3.37 -10.17
N PRO A 50 -13.32 -2.12 -9.81
CA PRO A 50 -13.74 -1.13 -10.79
C PRO A 50 -12.63 -0.87 -11.81
N ARG A 51 -12.93 -1.03 -13.11
CA ARG A 51 -11.92 -0.89 -14.17
C ARG A 51 -11.31 0.48 -14.27
N GLU A 52 -12.04 1.52 -13.87
CA GLU A 52 -11.55 2.90 -13.93
C GLU A 52 -10.32 3.17 -13.05
N TYR A 53 -10.11 2.36 -12.02
CA TYR A 53 -8.89 2.39 -11.19
C TYR A 53 -7.86 1.36 -11.63
N PHE A 54 -8.22 0.39 -12.47
CA PHE A 54 -7.39 -0.76 -12.74
C PHE A 54 -6.34 -0.50 -13.82
N ALA A 55 -5.07 -0.75 -13.50
CA ALA A 55 -3.92 -0.71 -14.39
C ALA A 55 -3.24 -2.09 -14.45
N THR A 56 -2.39 -2.33 -15.45
CA THR A 56 -1.73 -3.62 -15.72
C THR A 56 -1.08 -4.29 -14.49
N TYR A 57 -0.62 -3.50 -13.50
CA TYR A 57 0.11 -3.99 -12.32
C TYR A 57 -0.47 -3.55 -10.97
N GLY A 58 -1.73 -3.11 -10.92
CA GLY A 58 -2.36 -2.65 -9.68
C GLY A 58 -3.54 -1.73 -9.93
N MET A 59 -3.86 -0.91 -8.92
CA MET A 59 -4.80 0.19 -9.05
C MET A 59 -4.05 1.52 -9.04
N THR A 60 -4.59 2.53 -9.71
CA THR A 60 -3.99 3.86 -9.78
C THR A 60 -5.05 4.93 -9.57
N LEU A 61 -4.70 5.97 -8.82
CA LEU A 61 -5.44 7.22 -8.73
C LEU A 61 -4.49 8.42 -8.83
N TYR A 62 -5.05 9.57 -9.16
CA TYR A 62 -4.35 10.85 -9.13
C TYR A 62 -4.74 11.64 -7.88
N TRP A 63 -3.77 12.26 -7.23
CA TRP A 63 -3.96 13.05 -6.00
C TRP A 63 -3.46 14.49 -6.19
N PRO A 64 -4.22 15.53 -5.81
CA PRO A 64 -5.41 15.52 -4.97
C PRO A 64 -6.75 15.45 -5.72
N SER A 65 -6.77 15.38 -7.07
CA SER A 65 -8.03 15.37 -7.83
C SER A 65 -8.92 14.15 -7.58
N LYS A 66 -8.36 13.05 -7.03
CA LYS A 66 -9.02 11.76 -6.77
C LYS A 66 -9.49 11.06 -8.05
N ASN A 67 -8.99 11.50 -9.20
CA ASN A 67 -9.36 10.92 -10.48
C ASN A 67 -8.85 9.47 -10.61
N PRO A 68 -9.68 8.54 -11.12
CA PRO A 68 -9.22 7.19 -11.42
C PRO A 68 -8.13 7.20 -12.50
N GLY A 69 -7.08 6.38 -12.34
CA GLY A 69 -5.93 6.39 -13.26
C GLY A 69 -6.25 5.92 -14.69
N ALA A 70 -7.21 5.00 -14.87
CA ALA A 70 -7.53 4.41 -16.17
C ALA A 70 -8.68 5.11 -16.93
N LYS A 71 -9.43 5.99 -16.26
CA LYS A 71 -10.56 6.75 -16.85
C LYS A 71 -10.39 8.27 -16.76
N GLY A 72 -9.42 8.73 -15.96
CA GLY A 72 -9.06 10.14 -15.87
C GLY A 72 -8.51 10.70 -17.20
N PRO A 73 -8.14 12.00 -17.22
CA PRO A 73 -7.49 12.58 -18.38
C PRO A 73 -6.28 11.74 -18.81
N ALA A 74 -5.99 11.72 -20.13
CA ALA A 74 -4.88 10.94 -20.69
C ALA A 74 -3.50 11.28 -20.09
N LYS A 75 -3.42 12.40 -19.35
CA LYS A 75 -2.32 12.80 -18.48
C LYS A 75 -2.88 13.29 -17.15
N PRO A 76 -2.18 13.09 -16.02
CA PRO A 76 -2.50 13.76 -14.77
C PRO A 76 -2.62 15.27 -14.99
N LEU A 77 -3.43 15.94 -14.17
CA LEU A 77 -3.35 17.41 -14.09
C LEU A 77 -1.93 17.80 -13.66
N GLU A 78 -1.44 18.99 -14.01
CA GLU A 78 -0.08 19.43 -13.65
C GLU A 78 0.15 19.47 -12.12
N THR A 79 -0.94 19.52 -11.36
CA THR A 79 -0.96 19.52 -9.90
C THR A 79 -1.12 18.13 -9.28
N ASP A 80 -1.35 17.11 -10.10
CA ASP A 80 -1.68 15.76 -9.64
C ASP A 80 -0.45 14.85 -9.60
N TRP A 81 -0.35 14.10 -8.51
CA TRP A 81 0.64 13.05 -8.31
C TRP A 81 0.01 11.68 -8.51
N THR A 82 0.77 10.76 -9.11
CA THR A 82 0.31 9.38 -9.33
C THR A 82 0.48 8.57 -8.05
N VAL A 83 -0.61 7.97 -7.59
CA VAL A 83 -0.61 7.01 -6.47
C VAL A 83 -0.82 5.61 -7.02
N GLU A 84 0.21 4.78 -6.95
CA GLU A 84 0.15 3.36 -7.31
C GLU A 84 -0.27 2.53 -6.08
N VAL A 85 -1.32 1.74 -6.23
CA VAL A 85 -1.87 0.86 -5.19
C VAL A 85 -1.69 -0.59 -5.62
N HIS A 86 -0.87 -1.33 -4.90
CA HIS A 86 -0.61 -2.75 -5.17
C HIS A 86 -1.21 -3.62 -4.09
N ILE A 87 -2.06 -4.56 -4.50
CA ILE A 87 -2.75 -5.50 -3.61
C ILE A 87 -2.13 -6.89 -3.84
N ARG A 88 -1.70 -7.54 -2.75
CA ARG A 88 -1.05 -8.85 -2.81
C ARG A 88 -1.34 -9.71 -1.57
N SER A 89 -1.16 -11.01 -1.73
CA SER A 89 -1.38 -12.03 -0.67
C SER A 89 -0.21 -13.01 -0.54
N TYR A 90 0.94 -12.64 -1.09
CA TYR A 90 2.19 -13.41 -1.09
C TYR A 90 3.38 -12.53 -0.73
N ASP A 91 4.52 -13.15 -0.38
CA ASP A 91 5.74 -12.49 0.13
C ASP A 91 5.41 -11.56 1.32
N ILE A 92 4.46 -11.98 2.16
CA ILE A 92 3.99 -11.25 3.35
C ILE A 92 4.51 -11.92 4.63
N PRO A 93 5.79 -11.77 5.01
CA PRO A 93 6.21 -12.00 6.39
C PRO A 93 5.90 -10.75 7.25
N PRO A 94 5.56 -10.91 8.53
CA PRO A 94 5.34 -9.79 9.44
C PRO A 94 6.69 -9.28 9.97
N GLU A 95 7.41 -8.50 9.17
CA GLU A 95 8.33 -7.51 9.76
C GLU A 95 7.47 -6.45 10.47
N PRO A 96 7.92 -5.83 11.58
CA PRO A 96 7.23 -4.61 12.01
C PRO A 96 7.16 -3.68 10.79
N ARG A 97 5.94 -3.27 10.44
CA ARG A 97 5.58 -2.40 9.32
C ARG A 97 4.61 -1.36 9.83
N GLY A 98 4.47 -0.27 9.10
CA GLY A 98 3.62 0.84 9.50
C GLY A 98 3.92 1.26 10.94
N PHE A 99 2.87 1.35 11.76
CA PHE A 99 3.00 1.82 13.14
C PHE A 99 3.85 0.91 14.05
N ARG A 100 3.88 -0.41 13.82
CA ARG A 100 4.69 -1.32 14.65
C ARG A 100 6.20 -1.06 14.54
N ARG A 101 6.66 -0.44 13.44
CA ARG A 101 8.07 0.02 13.34
C ARG A 101 8.36 1.16 14.28
N ILE A 102 7.39 2.05 14.43
CA ILE A 102 7.48 3.23 15.29
C ILE A 102 7.46 2.78 16.75
N GLU A 103 6.57 1.86 17.13
CA GLU A 103 6.54 1.28 18.49
C GLU A 103 7.87 0.60 18.84
N ALA A 104 8.44 -0.17 17.91
CA ALA A 104 9.76 -0.76 18.10
C ALA A 104 10.85 0.33 18.24
N ALA A 105 10.81 1.37 17.42
CA ALA A 105 11.75 2.49 17.50
C ALA A 105 11.65 3.26 18.82
N GLU A 106 10.45 3.43 19.35
CA GLU A 106 10.19 4.07 20.63
C GLU A 106 10.71 3.22 21.79
N ARG A 107 10.37 1.93 21.81
CA ARG A 107 10.87 0.98 22.81
C ARG A 107 12.40 0.92 22.86
N ASP A 108 13.05 0.99 21.70
CA ASP A 108 14.50 0.88 21.59
C ASP A 108 15.22 2.26 21.70
N GLY A 109 14.49 3.36 21.98
CA GLY A 109 15.09 4.70 22.12
C GLY A 109 15.66 5.28 20.81
N ARG A 110 15.15 4.87 19.65
CA ARG A 110 15.62 5.28 18.30
C ARG A 110 14.86 6.48 17.71
N ILE A 111 13.80 6.94 18.37
CA ILE A 111 13.04 8.14 17.99
C ILE A 111 13.91 9.37 18.24
N THR A 112 14.13 10.19 17.21
CA THR A 112 14.89 11.45 17.33
C THR A 112 13.98 12.65 17.48
N ARG A 113 12.80 12.61 16.87
CA ARG A 113 11.84 13.72 16.91
C ARG A 113 10.42 13.21 16.73
N ARG A 114 9.51 13.80 17.50
CA ARG A 114 8.06 13.70 17.30
C ARG A 114 7.52 15.12 17.24
N ALA A 115 6.69 15.42 16.24
CA ALA A 115 6.05 16.71 16.09
C ALA A 115 4.61 16.53 15.62
N MET A 116 3.68 17.20 16.27
CA MET A 116 2.31 17.32 15.78
C MET A 116 2.31 18.31 14.62
N VAL A 117 1.97 17.85 13.41
CA VAL A 117 1.90 18.71 12.21
C VAL A 117 0.55 19.43 12.17
N ARG A 118 -0.51 18.69 12.46
CA ARG A 118 -1.91 19.13 12.59
C ARG A 118 -2.65 18.13 13.52
N PRO A 119 -3.86 18.44 14.03
CA PRO A 119 -4.47 17.67 15.13
C PRO A 119 -4.55 16.14 14.93
N ASP A 120 -4.68 15.68 13.69
CA ASP A 120 -4.81 14.27 13.32
C ASP A 120 -3.58 13.69 12.61
N LEU A 121 -2.43 14.38 12.65
CA LEU A 121 -1.22 14.00 11.94
C LEU A 121 0.06 14.29 12.72
N GLU A 122 0.76 13.23 13.10
CA GLU A 122 2.11 13.31 13.67
C GLU A 122 3.18 13.04 12.63
N ARG A 123 4.28 13.79 12.68
CA ARG A 123 5.53 13.49 12.00
C ARG A 123 6.53 12.94 13.00
N ILE A 124 7.07 11.77 12.68
CA ILE A 124 8.01 11.04 13.52
C ILE A 124 9.28 10.76 12.72
N GLU A 125 10.42 11.16 13.29
CA GLU A 125 11.74 10.87 12.77
C GLU A 125 12.43 9.86 13.68
N TYR A 126 13.01 8.81 13.07
CA TYR A 126 13.72 7.77 13.82
C TYR A 126 14.72 7.04 12.95
N PHE A 127 15.66 6.35 13.57
CA PHE A 127 16.60 5.51 12.82
C PHE A 127 16.05 4.09 12.67
N ASP A 128 15.93 3.63 11.43
CA ASP A 128 15.66 2.22 11.13
C ASP A 128 16.84 1.33 11.50
N LEU A 129 16.57 0.04 11.69
CA LEU A 129 17.58 -1.00 11.81
C LEU A 129 17.62 -1.83 10.53
N HIS A 130 18.82 -2.21 10.10
CA HIS A 130 18.99 -3.12 8.98
C HIS A 130 18.41 -4.50 9.37
N PRO A 131 17.51 -5.08 8.54
CA PRO A 131 16.71 -6.24 8.94
C PRO A 131 17.54 -7.51 9.21
N PHE A 132 18.75 -7.61 8.65
CA PHE A 132 19.60 -8.79 8.81
C PHE A 132 20.76 -8.61 9.80
N THR A 133 21.24 -7.38 9.98
CA THR A 133 22.43 -7.10 10.80
C THR A 133 22.08 -6.39 12.10
N GLY A 134 20.88 -5.82 12.22
CA GLY A 134 20.48 -4.99 13.35
C GLY A 134 21.22 -3.65 13.41
N GLU A 135 22.07 -3.34 12.43
CA GLU A 135 22.81 -2.09 12.39
C GLU A 135 21.87 -0.91 12.18
N ARG A 136 22.10 0.16 12.94
CA ARG A 136 21.36 1.41 12.81
C ARG A 136 21.65 2.05 11.45
N ALA A 137 20.59 2.51 10.78
CA ALA A 137 20.71 3.31 9.56
C ALA A 137 21.54 4.57 9.80
N LYS A 138 22.23 5.05 8.76
CA LYS A 138 23.02 6.29 8.83
C LYS A 138 22.15 7.55 8.83
N THR A 139 20.94 7.45 8.26
CA THR A 139 19.97 8.54 8.13
C THR A 139 18.68 8.16 8.83
N THR A 140 17.93 9.16 9.25
CA THR A 140 16.59 8.96 9.81
C THR A 140 15.59 8.64 8.69
N SER A 141 14.62 7.81 9.04
CA SER A 141 13.37 7.65 8.32
C SER A 141 12.38 8.67 8.84
N VAL A 142 11.52 9.18 7.96
CA VAL A 142 10.46 10.12 8.30
C VAL A 142 9.12 9.47 8.01
N SER A 143 8.32 9.31 9.06
CA SER A 143 6.97 8.76 8.98
C SER A 143 5.93 9.81 9.36
N TYR A 144 4.81 9.79 8.66
CA TYR A 144 3.61 10.53 9.00
C TYR A 144 2.53 9.56 9.47
N VAL A 145 1.96 9.81 10.65
CA VAL A 145 1.02 8.93 11.33
C VAL A 145 -0.32 9.64 11.45
N ALA A 146 -1.37 9.08 10.84
CA ALA A 146 -2.71 9.63 10.99
C ALA A 146 -3.31 9.15 12.31
N THR A 147 -3.13 9.93 13.37
CA THR A 147 -3.35 9.53 14.78
C THR A 147 -4.80 9.20 15.12
N ASP A 148 -5.75 9.78 14.38
CA ASP A 148 -7.19 9.59 14.60
C ASP A 148 -7.82 8.52 13.71
N ARG A 149 -7.04 7.89 12.80
CA ARG A 149 -7.52 6.82 11.92
C ARG A 149 -7.00 5.48 12.40
N ARG A 150 -7.67 4.40 11.99
CA ARG A 150 -7.26 3.03 12.28
C ARG A 150 -7.29 2.20 11.01
N ASN A 151 -6.23 1.42 10.83
CA ASN A 151 -6.23 0.34 9.86
C ASN A 151 -7.08 -0.85 10.40
N PRO A 152 -7.36 -1.87 9.58
CA PRO A 152 -8.09 -3.07 10.02
C PRO A 152 -7.47 -3.85 11.19
N GLU A 153 -6.19 -3.61 11.52
CA GLU A 153 -5.53 -4.20 12.70
C GLU A 153 -5.72 -3.34 13.97
N GLY A 154 -6.46 -2.23 13.89
CA GLY A 154 -6.66 -1.31 15.01
C GLY A 154 -5.45 -0.40 15.30
N LEU A 155 -4.53 -0.26 14.34
CA LEU A 155 -3.33 0.59 14.47
C LEU A 155 -3.44 1.85 13.62
N PRO A 156 -2.82 2.98 14.02
CA PRO A 156 -2.73 4.17 13.18
C PRO A 156 -2.07 3.86 11.83
N PRO A 157 -2.64 4.29 10.69
CA PRO A 157 -2.00 4.09 9.39
C PRO A 157 -0.81 5.04 9.23
N VAL A 158 0.24 4.56 8.57
CA VAL A 158 1.51 5.28 8.42
C VAL A 158 1.93 5.35 6.96
N ILE A 159 2.41 6.52 6.54
CA ILE A 159 3.17 6.71 5.31
C ILE A 159 4.61 7.10 5.63
N ASN A 160 5.56 6.54 4.89
CA ASN A 160 6.98 6.92 4.95
C ASN A 160 7.30 7.79 3.75
N CYS A 161 8.06 8.85 3.97
CA CYS A 161 8.21 9.92 3.00
C CYS A 161 9.68 10.24 2.72
N ASN A 162 9.97 10.48 1.44
CA ASN A 162 11.24 11.08 1.05
C ASN A 162 11.09 12.60 1.07
N GLN A 163 11.78 13.28 1.98
CA GLN A 163 11.66 14.72 2.19
C GLN A 163 12.63 15.51 1.28
N SER A 164 12.51 15.30 -0.03
CA SER A 164 13.21 16.15 -1.01
C SER A 164 12.43 17.46 -1.19
N PRO A 165 13.08 18.63 -1.32
CA PRO A 165 12.40 19.86 -1.74
C PRO A 165 11.94 19.81 -3.20
N ASP A 166 12.63 19.03 -4.05
CA ASP A 166 12.23 18.78 -5.44
C ASP A 166 11.10 17.72 -5.47
N PRO A 167 9.88 18.07 -5.90
CA PRO A 167 8.76 17.13 -5.96
C PRO A 167 9.06 15.88 -6.79
N LYS A 168 9.90 16.00 -7.83
CA LYS A 168 10.28 14.86 -8.70
C LYS A 168 11.14 13.82 -8.00
N GLN A 169 11.73 14.19 -6.86
CA GLN A 169 12.55 13.33 -6.02
C GLN A 169 11.88 13.05 -4.68
N ALA A 170 10.68 13.61 -4.44
CA ALA A 170 9.89 13.39 -3.24
C ALA A 170 9.06 12.10 -3.37
N GLY A 171 7.87 12.06 -2.76
CA GLY A 171 7.01 10.89 -2.72
C GLY A 171 7.19 10.06 -1.45
N GLY A 172 6.77 8.80 -1.52
CA GLY A 172 6.69 7.96 -0.35
C GLY A 172 6.05 6.61 -0.59
N GLY A 173 5.89 5.87 0.49
CA GLY A 173 5.27 4.56 0.48
C GLY A 173 4.57 4.27 1.79
N ALA A 174 3.42 3.63 1.68
CA ALA A 174 2.63 3.18 2.81
C ALA A 174 2.24 1.71 2.62
N GLY A 175 1.69 1.12 3.67
CA GLY A 175 0.96 -0.12 3.50
C GLY A 175 0.35 -0.62 4.79
N PHE A 176 -0.68 -1.44 4.62
CA PHE A 176 -1.49 -1.97 5.70
C PHE A 176 -2.20 -3.24 5.25
N PHE A 177 -2.58 -4.08 6.22
CA PHE A 177 -3.49 -5.18 5.94
C PHE A 177 -4.89 -4.62 5.70
N TRP A 178 -5.46 -4.88 4.53
CA TRP A 178 -6.83 -4.48 4.20
C TRP A 178 -7.84 -5.52 4.69
N ARG A 179 -7.50 -6.80 4.53
CA ARG A 179 -8.27 -7.94 5.01
C ARG A 179 -7.30 -9.01 5.48
N ASP A 180 -7.82 -10.00 6.18
CA ASP A 180 -7.04 -11.17 6.58
C ASP A 180 -6.30 -11.79 5.38
N GLY A 181 -4.97 -11.84 5.49
CA GLY A 181 -4.05 -12.33 4.46
C GLY A 181 -3.95 -11.50 3.18
N ILE A 182 -4.51 -10.29 3.13
CA ILE A 182 -4.44 -9.39 1.95
C ILE A 182 -3.82 -8.05 2.36
N TYR A 183 -2.67 -7.75 1.77
CA TYR A 183 -1.88 -6.55 2.03
C TYR A 183 -2.02 -5.55 0.89
N VAL A 184 -2.17 -4.28 1.26
CA VAL A 184 -2.16 -3.14 0.34
C VAL A 184 -0.87 -2.36 0.58
N SER A 185 -0.07 -2.19 -0.48
CA SER A 185 1.06 -1.27 -0.49
C SER A 185 0.78 -0.11 -1.42
N LEU A 186 1.30 1.04 -1.04
CA LEU A 186 1.29 2.25 -1.83
C LEU A 186 2.69 2.61 -2.27
N LEU A 187 2.79 3.07 -3.50
CA LEU A 187 3.98 3.67 -4.05
C LEU A 187 3.63 5.01 -4.68
N ILE A 188 4.28 6.07 -4.20
CA ILE A 188 4.23 7.41 -4.76
C ILE A 188 5.66 7.80 -5.10
N ARG A 189 5.93 8.02 -6.38
CA ARG A 189 7.30 8.26 -6.89
C ARG A 189 7.71 9.72 -6.86
N GLU A 190 6.73 10.62 -6.80
CA GLU A 190 6.90 12.06 -6.85
C GLU A 190 5.74 12.75 -6.13
N GLY A 191 6.01 13.93 -5.60
CA GLY A 191 5.01 14.79 -4.96
C GLY A 191 5.12 14.90 -3.45
N HIS A 192 4.67 16.05 -2.95
CA HIS A 192 4.62 16.39 -1.52
C HIS A 192 3.27 16.03 -0.93
N ILE A 193 3.00 14.73 -0.77
CA ILE A 193 1.67 14.21 -0.39
C ILE A 193 1.54 13.83 1.10
N CYS A 194 2.63 13.92 1.86
CA CYS A 194 2.72 13.32 3.19
C CYS A 194 1.86 14.02 4.24
N GLU A 195 1.64 15.31 4.06
CA GLU A 195 0.76 16.11 4.91
C GLU A 195 -0.73 15.87 4.62
N ASP A 196 -1.04 15.29 3.46
CA ASP A 196 -2.39 14.87 3.06
C ASP A 196 -2.67 13.40 3.42
N TRP A 197 -1.78 12.75 4.17
CA TRP A 197 -1.87 11.32 4.44
C TRP A 197 -3.22 10.89 5.06
N PRO A 198 -3.81 11.60 6.04
CA PRO A 198 -5.11 11.22 6.57
C PRO A 198 -6.19 11.16 5.49
N GLU A 199 -6.28 12.18 4.63
CA GLU A 199 -7.28 12.25 3.55
C GLU A 199 -7.01 11.25 2.44
N LEU A 200 -5.74 11.03 2.09
CA LEU A 200 -5.35 10.01 1.12
C LEU A 200 -5.71 8.62 1.66
N PHE A 201 -5.48 8.33 2.94
CA PHE A 201 -5.89 7.08 3.57
C PHE A 201 -7.40 6.86 3.51
N ASP A 202 -8.19 7.90 3.78
CA ASP A 202 -9.66 7.83 3.71
C ASP A 202 -10.13 7.55 2.26
N GLU A 203 -9.50 8.20 1.27
CA GLU A 203 -9.80 7.97 -0.14
C GLU A 203 -9.43 6.54 -0.60
N LEU A 204 -8.31 6.01 -0.12
CA LEU A 204 -7.92 4.62 -0.39
C LEU A 204 -8.94 3.65 0.19
N ASN A 205 -9.41 3.86 1.43
CA ASN A 205 -10.45 3.03 2.00
C ASN A 205 -11.75 3.12 1.21
N ARG A 206 -12.13 4.32 0.74
CA ARG A 206 -13.29 4.50 -0.15
C ARG A 206 -13.16 3.65 -1.41
N ILE A 207 -12.00 3.69 -2.08
CA ILE A 207 -11.73 2.93 -3.31
C ILE A 207 -11.73 1.42 -3.03
N LEU A 208 -11.05 0.98 -1.95
CA LEU A 208 -11.02 -0.43 -1.55
C LEU A 208 -12.42 -0.96 -1.20
N ASN A 209 -13.31 -0.11 -0.68
CA ASN A 209 -14.70 -0.47 -0.41
C ASN A 209 -15.57 -0.62 -1.68
N LEU A 210 -15.13 -0.11 -2.84
CA LEU A 210 -15.77 -0.40 -4.12
C LEU A 210 -15.49 -1.84 -4.60
N ILE A 211 -14.46 -2.49 -4.05
CA ILE A 211 -14.08 -3.86 -4.42
C ILE A 211 -15.05 -4.85 -3.77
N GLN A 212 -15.74 -5.62 -4.61
CA GLN A 212 -16.75 -6.58 -4.15
C GLN A 212 -16.20 -7.99 -4.21
N LYS A 213 -16.35 -8.76 -3.13
CA LYS A 213 -16.09 -10.20 -3.14
C LYS A 213 -17.15 -10.89 -4.02
N VAL A 214 -16.72 -11.85 -4.84
CA VAL A 214 -17.63 -12.73 -5.62
C VAL A 214 -18.05 -13.93 -4.79
#